data_AF-A0A6A6XPX1-F1
#
_entry.id   AF-A0A6A6XPX1-F1
#
_cell.length_a   1.000
_cell.length_b   1.000
_cell.length_c   1.000
_cell.angle_alpha   90.00
_cell.angle_beta   90.00
_cell.angle_gamma   90.00
#
_symmetry.space_group_name_H-M   'P 1'
#
loop_
_entity.id
_entity.type
_entity.pdbx_description
1 polymer ?
#
loop_
_entity_poly.entity_id
_entity_poly.type
_entity_poly.pdbx_seq_one_letter_code
_entity_poly.pdbx_strand_id
1 'polypeptide(L)'
;MDVRPPEILSWFLAWPYYWTLCHYTIFPIRKIVMAQYDENKFRKATKVFFHGKLNEAKLVTLASTLSAAASFGAFSWTGIENSPWILFALWYLSLVLAILSLITAGQQSALIHTIIQHEDDFYTTLHTQAILKLVAVKKDITSQSQQARNQRHSQAP
;
A
#
# COMPACT_ATOMS: atom_id res chain seq x y z
N MET A 1 32.69 -2.43 30.23
CA MET A 1 32.04 -3.74 30.00
C MET A 1 31.47 -3.69 28.60
N ASP A 2 32.23 -4.23 27.65
CA ASP A 2 31.88 -4.23 26.22
C ASP A 2 31.07 -5.51 25.94
N VAL A 3 29.75 -5.41 26.00
CA VAL A 3 28.84 -6.56 25.85
C VAL A 3 28.58 -6.74 24.36
N ARG A 4 29.54 -7.32 23.63
CA ARG A 4 29.36 -7.71 22.22
C ARG A 4 28.54 -9.02 22.21
N PRO A 5 27.26 -9.02 21.81
CA PRO A 5 26.48 -10.24 21.76
C PRO A 5 27.07 -11.22 20.74
N PRO A 6 26.96 -12.55 20.96
CA PRO A 6 27.48 -13.53 20.02
C PRO A 6 26.75 -13.40 18.67
N GLU A 7 27.50 -13.28 17.57
CA GLU A 7 26.97 -13.02 16.22
C GLU A 7 25.95 -14.07 15.73
N ILE A 8 25.91 -15.22 16.40
CA ILE A 8 24.99 -16.32 16.13
C ILE A 8 23.56 -15.96 16.57
N LEU A 9 23.38 -15.24 17.70
CA LEU A 9 22.07 -14.85 18.21
C LEU A 9 21.45 -13.75 17.34
N SER A 10 22.26 -12.76 16.93
CA SER A 10 21.80 -11.71 16.01
C SER A 10 21.42 -12.31 14.67
N TRP A 11 22.19 -13.28 14.15
CA TRP A 11 21.82 -14.03 12.96
C TRP A 11 20.50 -14.78 13.12
N PHE A 12 20.31 -15.57 14.18
CA PHE A 12 19.07 -16.32 14.39
C PHE A 12 17.84 -15.42 14.57
N LEU A 13 17.98 -14.31 15.29
CA LEU A 13 16.89 -13.37 15.52
C LEU A 13 16.58 -12.53 14.26
N ALA A 14 17.61 -12.18 13.49
CA ALA A 14 17.46 -11.47 12.23
C ALA A 14 17.09 -12.37 11.06
N TRP A 15 17.26 -13.69 11.15
CA TRP A 15 17.00 -14.62 10.07
C TRP A 15 15.56 -14.58 9.54
N PRO A 16 14.51 -14.72 10.38
CA PRO A 16 13.14 -14.63 9.90
C PRO A 16 12.84 -13.22 9.35
N TYR A 17 13.43 -12.19 9.94
CA TYR A 17 13.27 -10.82 9.46
C TYR A 17 13.89 -10.62 8.07
N TYR A 18 15.11 -11.10 7.85
CA TYR A 18 15.83 -11.00 6.58
C TYR A 18 15.13 -11.79 5.47
N TRP A 19 14.67 -13.00 5.78
CA TRP A 19 13.89 -13.82 4.85
C TRP A 19 12.61 -13.11 4.41
N THR A 20 11.85 -12.59 5.39
CA THR A 20 10.59 -11.91 5.15
C THR A 20 10.82 -10.62 4.36
N LEU A 21 11.86 -9.84 4.69
CA LEU A 21 12.21 -8.62 3.96
C LEU A 21 12.55 -8.90 2.49
N CYS A 22 13.37 -9.93 2.23
CA CYS A 22 13.74 -10.33 0.88
C CYS A 22 12.53 -10.77 0.06
N HIS A 23 11.62 -11.55 0.65
CA HIS A 23 10.46 -12.09 -0.06
C HIS A 23 9.36 -11.05 -0.30
N TYR A 24 9.00 -10.29 0.74
CA TYR A 24 7.86 -9.37 0.70
C TYR A 24 8.21 -7.98 0.16
N THR A 25 9.49 -7.58 0.19
CA THR A 25 9.89 -6.22 -0.22
C THR A 25 10.86 -6.21 -1.40
N ILE A 26 11.96 -6.98 -1.34
CA ILE A 26 12.99 -6.93 -2.41
C ILE A 26 12.51 -7.54 -3.72
N PHE A 27 11.84 -8.69 -3.67
CA PHE A 27 11.35 -9.37 -4.87
C PHE A 27 10.32 -8.56 -5.69
N PRO A 28 9.28 -7.94 -5.09
CA PRO A 28 8.34 -7.13 -5.84
C PRO A 28 8.97 -5.83 -6.36
N ILE A 29 9.88 -5.20 -5.61
CA ILE A 29 10.62 -4.01 -6.11
C ILE A 29 11.43 -4.39 -7.36
N ARG A 30 12.11 -5.54 -7.35
CA ARG A 30 12.85 -6.01 -8.52
C ARG A 30 11.93 -6.25 -9.72
N LYS A 31 10.71 -6.76 -9.50
CA LYS A 31 9.69 -6.89 -10.55
C LYS A 31 9.24 -5.54 -11.11
N ILE A 32 9.07 -4.53 -10.26
CA ILE A 32 8.71 -3.17 -10.69
C ILE A 32 9.83 -2.57 -11.56
N VAL A 33 11.08 -2.69 -11.13
CA VAL A 33 12.25 -2.22 -11.89
C VAL A 33 12.37 -2.92 -13.24
N MET A 34 12.16 -4.24 -13.27
CA MET A 34 12.19 -5.01 -14.53
C MET A 34 11.03 -4.64 -15.49
N ALA A 35 9.92 -4.12 -14.96
CA ALA A 35 8.76 -3.72 -15.75
C ALA A 35 8.80 -2.25 -16.22
N GLN A 36 9.88 -1.50 -15.93
CA GLN A 36 9.99 -0.06 -16.21
C GLN A 36 9.78 0.34 -17.68
N TYR A 37 10.06 -0.56 -18.63
CA TYR A 37 9.94 -0.29 -20.06
C TYR A 37 8.51 -0.40 -20.60
N ASP A 38 7.58 -0.99 -19.85
CA ASP A 38 6.19 -1.21 -20.25
C ASP A 38 5.25 -0.62 -19.19
N GLU A 39 4.65 0.53 -19.50
CA GLU A 39 3.81 1.32 -18.59
C GLU A 39 2.66 0.49 -17.98
N ASN A 40 2.07 -0.41 -18.76
CA ASN A 40 0.96 -1.25 -18.28
C ASN A 40 1.44 -2.33 -17.30
N LYS A 41 2.62 -2.91 -17.54
CA LYS A 41 3.21 -3.92 -16.63
C LYS A 41 3.76 -3.28 -15.37
N PHE A 42 4.39 -2.11 -15.49
CA PHE A 42 4.83 -1.31 -14.36
C PHE A 42 3.66 -0.98 -13.44
N ARG A 43 2.58 -0.41 -13.99
CA ARG A 43 1.35 -0.10 -13.24
C ARG A 43 0.79 -1.32 -12.52
N LYS A 44 0.66 -2.45 -13.22
CA LYS A 44 0.13 -3.69 -12.63
C LYS A 44 1.03 -4.19 -11.49
N ALA A 45 2.36 -4.14 -11.66
CA ALA A 45 3.32 -4.54 -10.63
C ALA A 45 3.26 -3.62 -9.40
N THR A 46 3.16 -2.31 -9.61
CA THR A 46 3.06 -1.29 -8.55
C THR A 46 1.76 -1.42 -7.76
N LYS A 47 0.61 -1.60 -8.43
CA LYS A 47 -0.67 -1.86 -7.76
C LYS A 47 -0.63 -3.12 -6.91
N VAL A 48 -0.09 -4.21 -7.43
CA VAL A 48 0.05 -5.48 -6.68
C VAL A 48 0.94 -5.30 -5.45
N PHE A 49 2.04 -4.55 -5.57
CA PHE A 49 2.92 -4.23 -4.44
C PHE A 49 2.20 -3.42 -3.37
N PHE A 50 1.52 -2.33 -3.73
CA PHE A 50 0.77 -1.52 -2.76
C PHE A 50 -0.36 -2.30 -2.09
N HIS A 51 -1.05 -3.17 -2.83
CA HIS A 51 -2.09 -4.04 -2.26
C HIS A 51 -1.51 -5.04 -1.25
N GLY A 52 -0.32 -5.59 -1.55
CA GLY A 52 0.43 -6.42 -0.60
C GLY A 52 0.78 -5.66 0.68
N LYS A 53 1.28 -4.43 0.55
CA LYS A 53 1.62 -3.56 1.70
C LYS A 53 0.41 -3.16 2.55
N LEU A 54 -0.75 -2.94 1.93
CA LEU A 54 -1.99 -2.71 2.66
C LEU A 54 -2.41 -3.93 3.48
N ASN A 55 -2.27 -5.13 2.94
CA ASN A 55 -2.58 -6.35 3.68
C ASN A 55 -1.61 -6.58 4.84
N GLU A 56 -0.32 -6.30 4.66
CA GLU A 56 0.67 -6.30 5.75
C GLU A 56 0.27 -5.33 6.87
N ALA A 57 -0.09 -4.07 6.53
CA ALA A 57 -0.51 -3.08 7.51
C ALA A 57 -1.77 -3.50 8.29
N LYS A 58 -2.73 -4.17 7.63
CA LYS A 58 -3.91 -4.76 8.30
C LYS A 58 -3.52 -5.87 9.28
N LEU A 59 -2.59 -6.75 8.89
CA LEU A 59 -2.11 -7.82 9.78
C LEU A 59 -1.40 -7.25 11.00
N VAL A 60 -0.55 -6.24 10.80
CA VAL A 60 0.13 -5.52 11.90
C VAL A 60 -0.90 -4.87 12.82
N THR A 61 -1.94 -4.26 12.27
CA THR A 61 -3.04 -3.65 13.05
C THR A 61 -3.77 -4.68 13.91
N LEU A 62 -4.10 -5.85 13.35
CA LEU A 62 -4.73 -6.94 14.10
C LEU A 62 -3.81 -7.48 15.19
N ALA A 63 -2.53 -7.71 14.87
CA ALA A 63 -1.53 -8.19 15.81
C ALA A 63 -1.32 -7.19 16.96
N SER A 64 -1.21 -5.88 16.67
CA SER A 64 -1.08 -4.85 17.70
C SER A 64 -2.32 -4.76 18.58
N THR A 65 -3.52 -4.90 18.00
CA THR A 65 -4.78 -4.88 18.76
C THR A 65 -4.87 -6.08 19.70
N LEU A 66 -4.53 -7.28 19.22
CA LEU A 66 -4.46 -8.48 20.05
C LEU A 66 -3.41 -8.36 21.16
N SER A 67 -2.23 -7.82 20.84
CA SER A 67 -1.17 -7.60 21.83
C SER A 67 -1.56 -6.56 22.89
N ALA A 68 -2.28 -5.50 22.51
CA ALA A 68 -2.83 -4.53 23.44
C ALA A 68 -3.90 -5.18 24.33
N ALA A 69 -4.83 -5.93 23.75
CA ALA A 69 -5.86 -6.66 24.50
C ALA A 69 -5.26 -7.67 25.49
N ALA A 70 -4.23 -8.40 25.08
CA ALA A 70 -3.49 -9.31 25.96
C ALA A 70 -2.79 -8.56 27.10
N SER A 71 -2.19 -7.40 26.80
CA SER A 71 -1.58 -6.54 27.82
C SER A 71 -2.63 -6.03 28.83
N PHE A 72 -3.80 -5.61 28.37
CA PHE A 72 -4.92 -5.23 29.26
C PHE A 72 -5.42 -6.40 30.11
N GLY A 73 -5.55 -7.60 29.54
CA GLY A 73 -5.99 -8.78 30.30
C GLY A 73 -5.01 -9.16 31.40
N ALA A 74 -3.71 -9.01 31.16
CA ALA A 74 -2.69 -9.34 32.14
C ALA A 74 -2.49 -8.27 33.22
N PHE A 75 -2.90 -7.02 32.98
CA PHE A 75 -3.01 -6.03 34.06
C PHE A 75 -3.97 -6.49 35.17
N SER A 76 -4.91 -7.40 34.88
CA SER A 76 -5.77 -8.00 35.91
C SER A 76 -5.00 -8.89 36.91
N TRP A 77 -3.76 -9.31 36.61
CA TRP A 77 -2.95 -10.19 37.45
C TRP A 77 -1.88 -9.47 38.28
N THR A 78 -1.79 -8.15 38.21
CA THR A 78 -0.76 -7.38 38.93
C THR A 78 -1.00 -7.25 40.45
N GLY A 79 -1.98 -7.96 41.01
CA GLY A 79 -2.29 -7.97 42.45
C GLY A 79 -1.35 -8.81 43.33
N ILE A 80 -0.25 -9.34 42.78
CA ILE A 80 0.70 -10.18 43.54
C ILE A 80 1.78 -9.28 44.16
N GLU A 81 1.77 -9.19 45.49
CA GLU A 81 2.58 -8.25 46.30
C GLU A 81 4.12 -8.36 46.15
N ASN A 82 4.64 -9.40 45.47
CA ASN A 82 6.09 -9.66 45.31
C ASN A 82 6.62 -9.56 43.87
N SER A 83 5.93 -8.84 42.97
CA SER A 83 6.36 -8.73 41.58
C SER A 83 7.58 -7.78 41.41
N PRO A 84 8.64 -8.18 40.68
CA PRO A 84 9.79 -7.33 40.41
C PRO A 84 9.39 -6.13 39.53
N TRP A 85 9.95 -4.94 39.81
CA TRP A 85 9.65 -3.69 39.09
C TRP A 85 9.83 -3.80 37.56
N ILE A 86 10.78 -4.63 37.11
CA ILE A 86 11.04 -4.87 35.70
C ILE A 86 9.81 -5.42 34.95
N LEU A 87 8.96 -6.18 35.64
CA LEU A 87 7.78 -6.78 35.05
C LEU A 87 6.74 -5.70 34.73
N PHE A 88 6.52 -4.76 35.66
CA PHE A 88 5.65 -3.61 35.43
C PHE A 88 6.15 -2.72 34.30
N ALA A 89 7.45 -2.44 34.26
CA ALA A 89 8.05 -1.66 33.17
C ALA A 89 7.85 -2.34 31.80
N LEU A 90 8.00 -3.67 31.74
CA LEU A 90 7.80 -4.44 30.52
C LEU A 90 6.34 -4.43 30.05
N TRP A 91 5.37 -4.47 30.97
CA TRP A 91 3.94 -4.35 30.66
C TRP A 91 3.56 -2.99 30.08
N TYR A 92 4.03 -1.90 30.69
CA TYR A 92 3.79 -0.57 30.15
C TYR A 92 4.48 -0.39 28.79
N LEU A 93 5.68 -0.95 28.62
CA LEU A 93 6.41 -0.88 27.36
C LEU A 93 5.70 -1.67 26.24
N SER A 94 5.17 -2.87 26.52
CA SER A 94 4.42 -3.64 25.53
C SER A 94 3.16 -2.91 25.07
N LEU A 95 2.48 -2.22 25.99
CA LEU A 95 1.29 -1.43 25.69
C LEU A 95 1.62 -0.20 24.83
N VAL A 96 2.67 0.54 25.18
CA VAL A 96 3.15 1.69 24.38
C VAL A 96 3.58 1.24 22.98
N LEU A 97 4.33 0.14 22.88
CA LEU A 97 4.76 -0.42 21.60
C LEU A 97 3.56 -0.87 20.74
N ALA A 98 2.54 -1.48 21.35
CA ALA A 98 1.31 -1.86 20.65
C ALA A 98 0.56 -0.64 20.09
N ILE A 99 0.44 0.44 20.87
CA ILE A 99 -0.20 1.69 20.44
C ILE A 99 0.60 2.34 19.31
N LEU A 100 1.93 2.44 19.44
CA LEU A 100 2.78 3.00 18.40
C LEU A 100 2.72 2.18 17.10
N SER A 101 2.71 0.85 17.21
CA SER A 101 2.54 -0.05 16.06
C SER A 101 1.20 0.19 15.36
N LEU A 102 0.12 0.36 16.13
CA LEU A 102 -1.22 0.62 15.61
C LEU A 102 -1.29 1.96 14.85
N ILE A 103 -0.75 3.04 15.45
CA ILE A 103 -0.71 4.36 14.83
C ILE A 103 0.12 4.31 13.54
N THR A 104 1.29 3.69 13.59
CA THR A 104 2.19 3.59 12.43
C THR A 104 1.54 2.81 11.29
N ALA A 105 0.89 1.67 11.58
CA ALA A 105 0.17 0.88 10.59
C ALA A 105 -1.00 1.67 9.98
N GLY A 106 -1.72 2.45 10.78
CA GLY A 106 -2.78 3.35 10.33
C GLY A 106 -2.27 4.43 9.38
N GLN A 107 -1.17 5.12 9.75
CA GLN A 107 -0.54 6.14 8.92
C GLN A 107 -0.04 5.56 7.58
N GLN A 108 0.61 4.40 7.61
CA GLN A 108 1.07 3.72 6.40
C GLN A 108 -0.10 3.35 5.48
N SER A 109 -1.18 2.81 6.04
CA SER A 109 -2.39 2.45 5.29
C SER A 109 -3.02 3.69 4.63
N ALA A 110 -3.16 4.79 5.37
CA ALA A 110 -3.72 6.04 4.86
C ALA A 110 -2.89 6.61 3.71
N LEU A 111 -1.56 6.68 3.87
CA LEU A 111 -0.67 7.18 2.82
C LEU A 111 -0.75 6.34 1.55
N ILE A 112 -0.76 5.01 1.68
CA ILE A 112 -0.88 4.12 0.51
C ILE A 112 -2.24 4.30 -0.18
N HIS A 113 -3.32 4.43 0.59
CA HIS A 113 -4.65 4.71 0.03
C HIS A 113 -4.67 6.01 -0.78
N THR A 114 -4.06 7.08 -0.27
CA THR A 114 -3.95 8.36 -1.00
C THR A 114 -3.17 8.21 -2.30
N ILE A 115 -2.05 7.46 -2.29
CA ILE A 115 -1.23 7.24 -3.49
C ILE A 115 -2.01 6.46 -4.55
N ILE A 116 -2.69 5.37 -4.16
CA ILE A 116 -3.50 4.56 -5.09
C ILE A 116 -4.64 5.38 -5.68
N GLN A 117 -5.34 6.16 -4.84
CA GLN A 117 -6.45 6.99 -5.30
C GLN A 117 -5.98 8.07 -6.28
N HIS A 118 -4.85 8.74 -5.98
CA HIS A 118 -4.28 9.74 -6.88
C HIS A 118 -3.90 9.15 -8.24
N GLU A 119 -3.34 7.94 -8.24
CA GLU A 119 -3.04 7.20 -9.46
C GLU A 119 -4.32 6.91 -10.27
N ASP A 120 -5.38 6.41 -9.63
CA ASP A 120 -6.64 6.08 -10.30
C ASP A 120 -7.37 7.30 -10.87
N ASP A 121 -7.37 8.43 -10.15
CA ASP A 121 -7.98 9.69 -10.59
C ASP A 121 -7.27 10.26 -11.83
N PHE A 122 -5.94 10.19 -11.87
CA PHE A 122 -5.14 10.66 -13.01
C PHE A 122 -5.47 9.89 -14.30
N TYR A 123 -5.61 8.56 -14.24
CA TYR A 123 -5.95 7.79 -15.43
C TYR A 123 -7.41 7.97 -15.87
N THR A 124 -8.33 8.11 -14.91
CA THR A 124 -9.75 8.34 -15.21
C THR A 124 -9.94 9.65 -15.96
N THR A 125 -9.20 10.69 -15.56
CA THR A 125 -9.22 11.99 -16.25
C THR A 125 -8.59 11.92 -17.65
N LEU A 126 -7.44 11.26 -17.82
CA LEU A 126 -6.83 11.05 -19.14
C LEU A 126 -7.74 10.28 -20.10
N HIS A 127 -8.35 9.20 -19.63
CA HIS A 127 -9.23 8.37 -20.45
C HIS A 127 -10.50 9.15 -20.88
N THR A 128 -11.06 9.93 -19.95
CA THR A 128 -12.21 10.80 -20.24
C THR A 128 -11.85 11.85 -21.27
N GLN A 129 -10.67 12.49 -21.17
CA GLN A 129 -10.22 13.45 -22.17
C GLN A 129 -9.99 12.82 -23.55
N ALA A 130 -9.42 11.61 -23.59
CA ALA A 130 -9.21 10.88 -24.85
C ALA A 130 -10.55 10.56 -25.53
N ILE A 131 -11.53 10.06 -24.78
CA ILE A 131 -12.89 9.80 -25.30
C ILE A 131 -13.52 11.08 -25.83
N LEU A 132 -13.47 12.18 -25.06
CA LEU A 132 -14.05 13.45 -25.49
C LEU A 132 -13.44 13.96 -26.79
N LYS A 133 -12.11 13.84 -26.96
CA LYS A 133 -11.44 14.17 -28.23
C LYS A 133 -11.92 13.29 -29.38
N LEU A 134 -12.04 11.98 -29.19
CA LEU A 134 -12.54 11.06 -30.22
C LEU A 134 -14.00 11.36 -30.59
N VAL A 135 -14.84 11.69 -29.61
CA VAL A 135 -16.24 12.07 -29.83
C VAL A 135 -16.32 13.40 -30.61
N ALA A 136 -15.49 14.39 -30.28
CA ALA A 136 -15.42 15.65 -31.03
C ALA A 136 -15.00 15.43 -32.48
N VAL A 137 -13.92 14.66 -32.72
CA VAL A 137 -13.47 14.31 -34.07
C VAL A 137 -14.56 13.58 -34.86
N LYS A 138 -15.24 12.61 -34.23
CA LYS A 138 -16.35 11.89 -34.88
C LYS A 138 -17.50 12.82 -35.26
N LYS A 139 -17.79 13.81 -34.40
CA LYS A 139 -18.82 14.83 -34.67
C LYS A 139 -18.44 15.66 -35.89
N ASP A 140 -17.19 16.11 -35.99
CA ASP A 140 -16.71 16.91 -37.12
C ASP A 140 -16.77 16.14 -38.45
N ILE A 141 -16.38 14.86 -38.46
CA ILE A 141 -16.50 13.97 -39.64
C ILE A 141 -17.97 13.80 -40.05
N THR A 142 -18.87 13.70 -39.08
CA THR A 142 -20.32 13.55 -39.35
C THR A 142 -20.90 14.83 -39.94
N SER A 143 -20.48 16.00 -39.45
CA SER A 143 -20.89 17.30 -39.99
C SER A 143 -20.34 17.53 -41.41
N GLN A 144 -19.08 17.16 -41.68
CA GLN A 144 -18.50 17.26 -43.02
C GLN A 144 -19.18 16.32 -44.02
N SER A 145 -19.50 15.08 -43.62
CA SER A 145 -20.19 14.13 -44.49
C SER A 145 -21.63 14.55 -44.81
N GLN A 146 -22.32 15.22 -43.87
CA GLN A 146 -23.63 15.84 -44.12
C GLN A 146 -23.54 17.02 -45.10
N GLN A 147 -22.54 17.90 -44.94
CA GLN A 147 -22.32 19.02 -45.88
C GLN A 147 -22.00 18.52 -47.29
N ALA A 148 -21.13 17.51 -47.42
CA ALA A 148 -20.79 16.91 -48.71
C ALA A 148 -22.00 16.23 -49.38
N ARG A 149 -22.92 15.65 -48.60
CA ARG A 149 -24.15 15.04 -49.12
C ARG A 149 -25.15 16.09 -49.62
N ASN A 150 -25.32 17.19 -48.88
CA ASN A 150 -26.21 18.28 -49.27
C ASN A 150 -25.71 18.98 -50.54
N GLN A 151 -24.39 19.19 -50.69
CA GLN A 151 -23.81 19.76 -51.91
C GLN A 151 -24.06 18.89 -53.16
N ARG A 152 -24.07 17.56 -53.02
CA ARG A 152 -24.39 16.65 -54.14
C ARG A 152 -25.87 16.71 -54.54
N HIS A 153 -26.79 16.88 -53.59
CA HIS A 153 -28.21 17.03 -53.91
C HIS A 153 -28.54 18.38 -54.56
N SER A 154 -27.75 19.43 -54.31
CA SER A 154 -27.90 20.72 -55.00
C SER A 154 -27.30 20.78 -56.41
N GLN A 155 -26.51 19.79 -56.82
CA GLN A 155 -25.86 19.72 -58.15
C GLN A 155 -26.50 18.69 -59.10
N ALA A 156 -27.52 17.95 -58.67
CA ALA A 156 -28.29 17.08 -59.56
C ALA A 156 -29.35 17.94 -60.29
N PRO A 157 -29.29 18.06 -61.62
CA PRO A 157 -30.25 18.82 -62.42
C PRO A 157 -31.62 18.16 -62.52
#